data_AF-A0A939KUC2-F1
#
_entry.id   AF-A0A939KUC2-F1
#
_cell.length_a   1.000
_cell.length_b   1.000
_cell.length_c   1.000
_cell.angle_alpha   90.00
_cell.angle_beta   90.00
_cell.angle_gamma   90.00
#
_symmetry.space_group_name_H-M   'P 1'
#
loop_
_entity.id
_entity.type
_entity.pdbx_description
1 polymer ?
#
loop_
_entity_poly.entity_id
_entity_poly.type
_entity_poly.pdbx_seq_one_letter_code
_entity_poly.pdbx_strand_id
1 'polypeptide(L)'
;MELKSRYEVDSHPDTSISSPLYSILKKLNSEEILDRSELGWLKQQQLTKLIAIAREHENRIFFVELKNKYKATQYQSSDTSSPLFLILRNLEIGLMKSQNLPKDIKAKLENGEFQISEADIQWLIEEGLIETAEIAKAIHFRSLKRKYEILGELDPLFYEIMLKLEREERLDPKQVIQLIEEDRLSRHGKIAIAHYRLEAMFYEKEYKGTGNRWNLPTARASVQ
;
A
#
# COMPACT_ATOMS: atom_id res chain seq x y z
N MET A 1 -36.90 18.15 15.50
CA MET A 1 -36.68 19.09 14.38
C MET A 1 -35.20 19.45 14.24
N GLU A 2 -34.48 19.76 15.32
CA GLU A 2 -33.05 20.15 15.25
C GLU A 2 -32.12 19.19 14.50
N LEU A 3 -32.26 17.88 14.66
CA LEU A 3 -31.42 16.90 13.95
C LEU A 3 -31.60 16.95 12.43
N LYS A 4 -32.82 17.19 11.94
CA LYS A 4 -33.04 17.27 10.50
C LYS A 4 -32.38 18.50 9.89
N SER A 5 -32.48 19.65 10.54
CA SER A 5 -31.80 20.87 10.10
C SER A 5 -30.29 20.76 10.18
N ARG A 6 -29.75 20.12 11.23
CA ARG A 6 -28.29 19.88 11.36
C ARG A 6 -27.70 19.10 10.19
N TYR A 7 -28.46 18.16 9.62
CA TYR A 7 -28.03 17.32 8.52
C TYR A 7 -28.70 17.67 7.18
N GLU A 8 -29.34 18.84 7.09
CA GLU A 8 -30.01 19.35 5.87
C GLU A 8 -31.05 18.39 5.26
N VAL A 9 -31.79 17.65 6.10
CA VAL A 9 -32.84 16.69 5.69
C VAL A 9 -34.25 17.12 6.11
N ASP A 10 -34.47 18.42 6.26
CA ASP A 10 -35.77 19.01 6.61
C ASP A 10 -36.86 18.74 5.55
N SER A 11 -36.46 18.59 4.29
CA SER A 11 -37.34 18.28 3.17
C SER A 11 -37.83 16.83 3.14
N HIS A 12 -37.27 15.93 3.97
CA HIS A 12 -37.67 14.53 3.99
C HIS A 12 -39.07 14.37 4.64
N PRO A 13 -40.03 13.70 3.97
CA PRO A 13 -41.45 13.66 4.37
C PRO A 13 -41.68 12.96 5.72
N ASP A 14 -40.73 12.13 6.14
CA ASP A 14 -40.84 11.33 7.35
C ASP A 14 -40.60 12.17 8.62
N THR A 15 -41.67 12.64 9.24
CA THR A 15 -41.65 13.53 10.42
C THR A 15 -41.71 12.77 11.76
N SER A 16 -41.87 11.45 11.72
CA SER A 16 -42.06 10.65 12.93
C SER A 16 -40.75 10.44 13.71
N ILE A 17 -40.84 10.51 15.04
CA ILE A 17 -39.77 10.11 15.97
C ILE A 17 -39.54 8.59 15.99
N SER A 18 -40.51 7.81 15.51
CA SER A 18 -40.38 6.35 15.34
C SER A 18 -39.84 5.96 13.96
N SER A 19 -39.47 6.95 13.14
CA SER A 19 -38.96 6.69 11.79
C SER A 19 -37.54 6.11 11.82
N PRO A 20 -37.19 5.27 10.82
CA PRO A 20 -35.80 4.86 10.59
C PRO A 20 -34.87 6.07 10.48
N LEU A 21 -35.30 7.15 9.81
CA LEU A 21 -34.51 8.37 9.66
C LEU A 21 -34.14 8.99 11.01
N TYR A 22 -35.11 9.15 11.92
CA TYR A 22 -34.83 9.76 13.23
C TYR A 22 -33.86 8.92 14.06
N SER A 23 -34.00 7.59 14.02
CA SER A 23 -33.07 6.69 14.71
C SER A 23 -31.64 6.78 14.16
N ILE A 24 -31.49 6.87 12.84
CA ILE A 24 -30.19 7.02 12.16
C ILE A 24 -29.56 8.37 12.49
N LEU A 25 -30.32 9.47 12.43
CA LEU A 25 -29.81 10.81 12.77
C LEU A 25 -29.37 10.89 14.24
N LYS A 26 -30.10 10.22 15.14
CA LYS A 26 -29.74 10.13 16.55
C LYS A 26 -28.40 9.39 16.73
N LYS A 27 -28.20 8.27 16.05
CA LYS A 27 -26.92 7.53 16.06
C LYS A 27 -25.76 8.35 15.54
N LEU A 28 -25.94 9.02 14.39
CA LEU A 28 -24.91 9.91 13.82
C LEU A 28 -24.53 11.03 14.78
N ASN A 29 -25.51 11.59 15.51
CA ASN A 29 -25.28 12.63 16.50
C ASN A 29 -24.59 12.11 17.77
N SER A 30 -24.72 10.82 18.07
CA SER A 30 -24.04 10.12 19.16
C SER A 30 -22.70 9.49 18.75
N GLU A 31 -22.23 9.76 17.52
CA GLU A 31 -21.02 9.17 16.92
C GLU A 31 -21.03 7.63 16.86
N GLU A 32 -22.22 7.02 16.82
CA GLU A 32 -22.39 5.58 16.66
C GLU A 32 -22.25 5.18 15.17
N ILE A 33 -21.65 4.01 14.93
CA ILE A 33 -21.50 3.43 13.58
C ILE A 33 -22.85 2.91 13.11
N LEU A 34 -23.24 3.28 11.90
CA LEU A 34 -24.46 2.77 11.25
C LEU A 34 -24.24 1.34 10.76
N ASP A 35 -25.24 0.49 10.94
CA ASP A 35 -25.20 -0.87 10.42
C ASP A 35 -25.51 -0.95 8.92
N ARG A 36 -25.33 -2.14 8.34
CA ARG A 36 -25.53 -2.38 6.91
C ARG A 36 -26.97 -2.14 6.45
N SER A 37 -27.95 -2.43 7.31
CA SER A 37 -29.37 -2.25 7.01
C SER A 37 -29.73 -0.76 7.01
N GLU A 38 -29.18 0.01 7.95
CA GLU A 38 -29.32 1.47 8.04
C GLU A 38 -28.70 2.16 6.83
N LEU A 39 -27.48 1.78 6.44
CA LEU A 39 -26.83 2.27 5.21
C LEU A 39 -27.61 1.86 3.95
N GLY A 40 -28.16 0.65 3.93
CA GLY A 40 -29.02 0.15 2.86
C GLY A 40 -30.30 0.97 2.72
N TRP A 41 -30.93 1.31 3.84
CA TRP A 41 -32.11 2.16 3.89
C TRP A 41 -31.81 3.59 3.39
N LEU A 42 -30.73 4.21 3.85
CA LEU A 42 -30.30 5.54 3.37
C LEU A 42 -30.07 5.54 1.85
N LYS A 43 -29.51 4.46 1.31
CA LYS A 43 -29.28 4.31 -0.13
C LYS A 43 -30.59 4.21 -0.90
N GLN A 44 -31.58 3.49 -0.38
CA GLN A 44 -32.92 3.41 -0.98
C GLN A 44 -33.62 4.77 -1.01
N GLN A 45 -33.43 5.58 0.03
CA GLN A 45 -33.96 6.95 0.11
C GLN A 45 -33.11 7.99 -0.63
N GLN A 46 -32.04 7.58 -1.31
CA GLN A 46 -31.10 8.47 -2.02
C GLN A 46 -30.44 9.55 -1.13
N LEU A 47 -30.32 9.29 0.17
CA LEU A 47 -29.73 10.21 1.15
C LEU A 47 -28.20 10.11 1.15
N THR A 48 -27.59 10.38 0.01
CA THR A 48 -26.15 10.21 -0.23
C THR A 48 -25.27 11.06 0.69
N LYS A 49 -25.72 12.27 1.06
CA LYS A 49 -25.05 13.13 2.04
C LYS A 49 -24.90 12.44 3.41
N LEU A 50 -25.97 11.83 3.91
CA LEU A 50 -25.94 11.12 5.20
C LEU A 50 -25.03 9.89 5.14
N ILE A 51 -25.03 9.17 4.01
CA ILE A 51 -24.11 8.04 3.80
C ILE A 51 -22.66 8.53 3.83
N ALA A 52 -22.35 9.66 3.21
CA ALA A 52 -21.00 10.23 3.22
C ALA A 52 -20.57 10.62 4.63
N ILE A 53 -21.44 11.27 5.40
CA ILE A 53 -21.19 11.63 6.80
C ILE A 53 -20.96 10.39 7.66
N ALA A 54 -21.82 9.38 7.54
CA ALA A 54 -21.69 8.12 8.29
C ALA A 54 -20.34 7.44 8.00
N ARG A 55 -19.94 7.37 6.73
CA ARG A 55 -18.65 6.82 6.31
C ARG A 55 -17.47 7.65 6.83
N GLU A 56 -17.61 8.97 6.86
CA GLU A 56 -16.59 9.84 7.40
C GLU A 56 -16.37 9.60 8.90
N HIS A 57 -17.45 9.45 9.67
CA HIS A 57 -17.36 9.09 11.09
C HIS A 57 -16.71 7.72 11.29
N GLU A 58 -17.13 6.70 10.53
CA GLU A 58 -16.53 5.37 10.56
C GLU A 58 -15.02 5.43 10.23
N ASN A 59 -14.64 6.16 9.18
CA ASN A 59 -13.24 6.35 8.80
C ASN A 59 -12.42 7.05 9.89
N ARG A 60 -13.00 8.04 10.59
CA ARG A 60 -12.31 8.73 11.70
C ARG A 60 -12.06 7.80 12.88
N ILE A 61 -13.05 6.99 13.27
CA ILE A 61 -12.88 5.97 14.32
C ILE A 61 -11.79 4.98 13.90
N PHE A 62 -11.90 4.45 12.68
CA PHE A 62 -10.93 3.53 12.12
C PHE A 62 -9.52 4.14 12.04
N PHE A 63 -9.39 5.43 11.72
CA PHE A 63 -8.10 6.11 11.69
C PHE A 63 -7.44 6.15 13.07
N VAL A 64 -8.22 6.40 14.12
CA VAL A 64 -7.70 6.38 15.51
C VAL A 64 -7.19 4.98 15.87
N GLU A 65 -7.94 3.93 15.52
CA GLU A 65 -7.51 2.53 15.73
C GLU A 65 -6.23 2.21 14.97
N LEU A 66 -6.15 2.62 13.70
CA LEU A 66 -4.97 2.45 12.86
C LEU A 66 -3.75 3.16 13.43
N LYS A 67 -3.89 4.42 13.86
CA LYS A 67 -2.78 5.15 14.50
C LYS A 67 -2.25 4.43 15.73
N ASN A 68 -3.12 3.89 16.56
CA ASN A 68 -2.73 3.10 17.71
C ASN A 68 -1.99 1.81 17.30
N LYS A 69 -2.56 1.07 16.34
CA LYS A 69 -2.00 -0.21 15.86
C LYS A 69 -0.63 -0.04 15.21
N TYR A 70 -0.46 1.03 14.43
CA TYR A 70 0.74 1.31 13.64
C TYR A 70 1.67 2.35 14.28
N LYS A 71 1.44 2.69 15.55
CA LYS A 71 2.27 3.61 16.34
C LYS A 71 2.43 5.02 15.75
N ALA A 72 1.39 5.50 15.08
CA ALA A 72 1.33 6.84 14.49
C ALA A 72 0.51 7.83 15.36
N THR A 73 0.44 7.61 16.68
CA THR A 73 -0.38 8.41 17.62
C THR A 73 0.11 9.85 17.76
N GLN A 74 1.38 10.12 17.46
CA GLN A 74 1.94 11.47 17.44
C GLN A 74 1.41 12.34 16.28
N TYR A 75 0.79 11.75 15.26
CA TYR A 75 0.24 12.48 14.13
C TYR A 75 -1.10 13.12 14.49
N GLN A 76 -1.14 14.46 14.53
CA GLN A 76 -2.26 15.21 15.10
C GLN A 76 -3.50 15.26 14.19
N SER A 77 -3.32 15.28 12.87
CA SER A 77 -4.46 15.45 11.95
C SER A 77 -5.39 14.24 12.00
N SER A 78 -6.69 14.49 12.13
CA SER A 78 -7.75 13.48 12.07
C SER A 78 -8.41 13.40 10.69
N ASP A 79 -7.81 14.05 9.69
CA ASP A 79 -8.31 14.09 8.32
C ASP A 79 -8.18 12.71 7.66
N THR A 80 -9.31 12.15 7.24
CA THR A 80 -9.41 10.86 6.53
C THR A 80 -8.99 10.97 5.06
N SER A 81 -8.70 12.19 4.57
CA SER A 81 -8.06 12.42 3.28
C SER A 81 -6.54 12.57 3.40
N SER A 82 -5.98 12.49 4.61
CA SER A 82 -4.54 12.64 4.82
C SER A 82 -3.74 11.47 4.22
N PRO A 83 -2.49 11.73 3.76
CA PRO A 83 -1.62 10.66 3.27
C PRO A 83 -1.45 9.53 4.31
N LEU A 84 -1.31 9.88 5.60
CA LEU A 84 -1.20 8.88 6.66
C LEU A 84 -2.41 7.94 6.70
N PHE A 85 -3.63 8.46 6.64
CA PHE A 85 -4.82 7.58 6.67
C PHE A 85 -4.82 6.61 5.49
N LEU A 86 -4.48 7.09 4.28
CA LEU A 86 -4.38 6.24 3.09
C LEU A 86 -3.32 5.16 3.25
N ILE A 87 -2.13 5.51 3.74
CA ILE A 87 -1.03 4.58 4.00
C ILE A 87 -1.44 3.52 5.04
N LEU A 88 -1.98 3.93 6.19
CA LEU A 88 -2.38 3.01 7.25
C LEU A 88 -3.52 2.09 6.81
N ARG A 89 -4.48 2.62 6.04
CA ARG A 89 -5.56 1.82 5.46
C ARG A 89 -5.02 0.77 4.49
N ASN A 90 -4.06 1.15 3.65
CA ASN A 90 -3.40 0.22 2.71
C ASN A 90 -2.60 -0.85 3.46
N LEU A 91 -1.91 -0.48 4.55
CA LEU A 91 -1.22 -1.43 5.43
C LEU A 91 -2.19 -2.47 6.00
N GLU A 92 -3.35 -2.03 6.49
CA GLU A 92 -4.36 -2.92 7.05
C GLU A 92 -4.90 -3.88 5.99
N ILE A 93 -5.28 -3.36 4.82
CA ILE A 93 -5.81 -4.16 3.72
C ILE A 93 -4.77 -5.18 3.22
N GLY A 94 -3.50 -4.77 3.12
CA GLY A 94 -2.39 -5.65 2.70
C GLY A 94 -2.12 -6.81 3.68
N LEU A 95 -2.52 -6.68 4.94
CA LEU A 95 -2.42 -7.73 5.96
C LEU A 95 -3.66 -8.62 6.05
N MET A 96 -4.81 -8.18 5.56
CA MET A 96 -6.04 -8.96 5.61
C MET A 96 -5.92 -10.25 4.78
N LYS A 97 -6.41 -11.36 5.34
CA LYS A 97 -6.47 -12.63 4.60
C LYS A 97 -7.51 -12.52 3.49
N SER A 98 -7.12 -12.81 2.25
CA SER A 98 -7.96 -12.68 1.04
C SER A 98 -9.32 -13.37 1.11
N GLN A 99 -9.46 -14.40 1.94
CA GLN A 99 -10.71 -15.12 2.22
C GLN A 99 -11.80 -14.27 2.91
N ASN A 100 -11.42 -13.20 3.61
CA ASN A 100 -12.35 -12.35 4.37
C ASN A 100 -12.70 -11.05 3.62
N LEU A 101 -12.15 -10.82 2.42
CA LEU A 101 -12.39 -9.59 1.67
C LEU A 101 -13.55 -9.73 0.67
N PRO A 102 -14.39 -8.68 0.53
CA PRO A 102 -15.32 -8.54 -0.59
C PRO A 102 -14.62 -8.73 -1.95
N LYS A 103 -15.32 -9.32 -2.92
CA LYS A 103 -14.75 -9.68 -4.24
C LYS A 103 -14.12 -8.49 -4.96
N ASP A 104 -14.70 -7.32 -4.82
CA ASP A 104 -14.22 -6.05 -5.39
C ASP A 104 -12.90 -5.60 -4.76
N ILE A 105 -12.75 -5.67 -3.43
CA ILE A 105 -11.51 -5.34 -2.75
C ILE A 105 -10.43 -6.38 -3.04
N LYS A 106 -10.84 -7.65 -3.15
CA LYS A 106 -9.92 -8.74 -3.53
C LYS A 106 -9.32 -8.51 -4.93
N ALA A 107 -10.14 -8.16 -5.92
CA ALA A 107 -9.65 -7.85 -7.26
C ALA A 107 -8.68 -6.64 -7.26
N LYS A 108 -9.00 -5.59 -6.50
CA LYS A 108 -8.12 -4.41 -6.32
C LYS A 108 -6.80 -4.76 -5.63
N LEU A 109 -6.83 -5.66 -4.65
CA LEU A 109 -5.63 -6.17 -3.97
C LEU A 109 -4.76 -7.01 -4.93
N GLU A 110 -5.38 -7.86 -5.74
CA GLU A 110 -4.68 -8.65 -6.79
C GLU A 110 -4.07 -7.75 -7.87
N ASN A 111 -4.70 -6.62 -8.16
CA ASN A 111 -4.18 -5.60 -9.08
C ASN A 111 -3.09 -4.70 -8.47
N GLY A 112 -2.77 -4.86 -7.17
CA GLY A 112 -1.73 -4.10 -6.50
C GLY A 112 -2.13 -2.69 -6.03
N GLU A 113 -3.41 -2.31 -6.09
CA GLU A 113 -3.87 -0.95 -5.72
C GLU A 113 -3.63 -0.57 -4.26
N PHE A 114 -3.48 -1.55 -3.37
CA PHE A 114 -3.26 -1.34 -1.93
C PHE A 114 -1.84 -1.64 -1.49
N GLN A 115 -0.89 -1.73 -2.44
CA GLN A 115 0.52 -1.95 -2.08
C GLN A 115 1.12 -0.66 -1.52
N ILE A 116 1.89 -0.83 -0.45
CA ILE A 116 2.72 0.22 0.12
C ILE A 116 3.92 0.41 -0.79
N SER A 117 4.13 1.64 -1.24
CA SER A 117 5.25 2.01 -2.08
C SER A 117 6.46 2.45 -1.26
N GLU A 118 7.60 2.57 -1.92
CA GLU A 118 8.77 3.19 -1.31
C GLU A 118 8.52 4.66 -0.95
N ALA A 119 7.77 5.39 -1.78
CA ALA A 119 7.43 6.79 -1.52
C ALA A 119 6.58 6.94 -0.24
N ASP A 120 5.68 6.00 0.04
CA ASP A 120 4.91 6.01 1.28
C ASP A 120 5.80 5.83 2.51
N ILE A 121 6.78 4.91 2.43
CA ILE A 121 7.74 4.67 3.51
C ILE A 121 8.61 5.90 3.73
N GLN A 122 9.10 6.51 2.64
CA GLN A 122 9.92 7.71 2.69
C GLN A 122 9.14 8.89 3.29
N TRP A 123 7.88 9.06 2.89
CA TRP A 123 6.99 10.07 3.46
C TRP A 123 6.82 9.88 4.97
N LEU A 124 6.63 8.64 5.46
CA LEU A 124 6.54 8.37 6.91
C LEU A 124 7.83 8.76 7.65
N ILE A 125 9.00 8.54 7.05
CA ILE A 125 10.29 8.93 7.63
C ILE A 125 10.40 10.46 7.72
N GLU A 126 10.00 11.17 6.66
CA GLU A 126 10.03 12.64 6.58
C GLU A 126 9.09 13.28 7.61
N GLU A 127 7.94 12.67 7.88
CA GLU A 127 7.00 13.07 8.93
C GLU A 127 7.45 12.66 10.35
N GLY A 128 8.64 12.05 10.49
CA GLY A 128 9.19 11.60 11.78
C GLY A 128 8.46 10.41 12.39
N LEU A 129 7.63 9.70 11.61
CA LEU A 129 6.87 8.51 12.02
C LEU A 129 7.71 7.24 11.87
N ILE A 130 8.89 7.23 12.48
CA ILE A 130 9.94 6.20 12.26
C ILE A 130 9.44 4.79 12.57
N GLU A 131 8.72 4.59 13.69
CA GLU A 131 8.20 3.26 14.04
C GLU A 131 7.15 2.77 13.02
N THR A 132 6.30 3.67 12.56
CA THR A 132 5.32 3.39 11.50
C THR A 132 6.02 3.01 10.20
N ALA A 133 7.09 3.74 9.86
CA ALA A 133 7.90 3.49 8.66
C ALA A 133 8.55 2.11 8.69
N GLU A 134 9.10 1.69 9.84
CA GLU A 134 9.67 0.34 9.98
C GLU A 134 8.62 -0.76 9.83
N ILE A 135 7.41 -0.57 10.37
CA ILE A 135 6.30 -1.51 10.16
C ILE A 135 5.91 -1.55 8.67
N ALA A 136 5.81 -0.39 8.03
CA ALA A 136 5.49 -0.29 6.61
C ALA A 136 6.54 -0.98 5.73
N LYS A 137 7.82 -0.75 6.03
CA LYS A 137 8.97 -1.40 5.39
C LYS A 137 8.94 -2.92 5.54
N ALA A 138 8.64 -3.44 6.74
CA ALA A 138 8.53 -4.87 6.97
C ALA A 138 7.40 -5.51 6.15
N ILE A 139 6.28 -4.82 6.00
CA ILE A 139 5.13 -5.26 5.19
C ILE A 139 5.46 -5.20 3.70
N HIS A 140 6.06 -4.11 3.23
CA HIS A 140 6.51 -3.96 1.85
C HIS A 140 7.54 -5.05 1.48
N PHE A 141 8.51 -5.30 2.37
CA PHE A 141 9.49 -6.37 2.19
C PHE A 141 8.83 -7.74 2.06
N ARG A 142 7.83 -8.05 2.90
CA ARG A 142 7.06 -9.29 2.79
C ARG A 142 6.36 -9.43 1.43
N SER A 143 5.82 -8.34 0.89
CA SER A 143 5.21 -8.33 -0.45
C SER A 143 6.24 -8.60 -1.54
N LEU A 144 7.42 -7.97 -1.47
CA LEU A 144 8.51 -8.23 -2.41
C LEU A 144 9.00 -9.68 -2.34
N LYS A 145 9.18 -10.25 -1.13
CA LYS A 145 9.52 -11.67 -0.97
C LYS A 145 8.53 -12.59 -1.69
N ARG A 146 7.23 -12.31 -1.59
CA ARG A 146 6.19 -13.08 -2.32
C ARG A 146 6.32 -12.89 -3.83
N LYS A 147 6.53 -11.66 -4.30
CA LYS A 147 6.70 -11.35 -5.73
C LYS A 147 7.86 -12.14 -6.34
N TYR A 148 9.00 -12.17 -5.64
CA TYR A 148 10.21 -12.86 -6.06
C TYR A 148 10.27 -14.35 -5.65
N GLU A 149 9.20 -14.88 -5.06
CA GLU A 149 9.10 -16.28 -4.60
C GLU A 149 10.23 -16.72 -3.66
N ILE A 150 10.69 -15.81 -2.81
CA ILE A 150 11.77 -16.08 -1.87
C ILE A 150 11.19 -16.71 -0.61
N LEU A 151 11.64 -17.91 -0.29
CA LEU A 151 11.27 -18.65 0.92
C LEU A 151 12.32 -18.44 2.02
N GLY A 152 11.86 -18.27 3.26
CA GLY A 152 12.70 -18.20 4.45
C GLY A 152 12.95 -16.80 5.02
N GLU A 153 13.72 -16.77 6.10
CA GLU A 153 14.24 -15.52 6.65
C GLU A 153 15.34 -14.97 5.71
N LEU A 154 15.31 -13.66 5.49
CA LEU A 154 16.27 -12.97 4.65
C LEU A 154 16.84 -11.81 5.43
N ASP A 155 18.12 -11.56 5.23
CA ASP A 155 18.79 -10.37 5.71
C ASP A 155 18.07 -9.12 5.16
N PRO A 156 17.86 -8.07 5.97
CA PRO A 156 17.42 -6.75 5.51
C PRO A 156 18.18 -6.23 4.27
N LEU A 157 19.44 -6.64 4.04
CA LEU A 157 20.22 -6.27 2.85
C LEU A 157 19.58 -6.73 1.53
N PHE A 158 18.78 -7.82 1.53
CA PHE A 158 18.03 -8.25 0.35
C PHE A 158 16.89 -7.30 -0.03
N TYR A 159 16.41 -6.52 0.94
CA TYR A 159 15.38 -5.52 0.67
C TYR A 159 15.89 -4.50 -0.36
N GLU A 160 17.14 -4.03 -0.21
CA GLU A 160 17.75 -3.09 -1.15
C GLU A 160 17.92 -3.67 -2.54
N ILE A 161 18.31 -4.95 -2.63
CA ILE A 161 18.43 -5.65 -3.91
C ILE A 161 17.06 -5.69 -4.62
N MET A 162 16.00 -6.06 -3.90
CA MET A 162 14.66 -6.09 -4.47
C MET A 162 14.20 -4.69 -4.89
N LEU A 163 14.46 -3.65 -4.08
CA LEU A 163 14.16 -2.27 -4.46
C LEU A 163 14.86 -1.86 -5.75
N LYS A 164 16.15 -2.15 -5.91
CA LYS A 164 16.86 -1.86 -7.16
C LYS A 164 16.24 -2.56 -8.36
N LEU A 165 15.86 -3.83 -8.20
CA LEU A 165 15.19 -4.58 -9.27
C LEU A 165 13.82 -3.98 -9.62
N GLU A 166 13.06 -3.50 -8.63
CA GLU A 166 11.78 -2.81 -8.86
C GLU A 166 11.97 -1.47 -9.58
N ARG A 167 13.08 -0.76 -9.33
CA ARG A 167 13.44 0.49 -10.00
C ARG A 167 14.12 0.30 -11.36
N GLU A 168 14.27 -0.94 -11.81
CA GLU A 168 15.05 -1.31 -13.01
C GLU A 168 16.52 -0.83 -12.96
N GLU A 169 17.07 -0.73 -11.75
CA GLU A 169 18.46 -0.38 -11.50
C GLU A 169 19.37 -1.61 -11.56
N ARG A 170 20.57 -1.40 -12.11
CA ARG A 170 21.59 -2.45 -12.17
C ARG A 170 22.09 -2.79 -10.76
N LEU A 171 22.26 -4.08 -10.49
CA LEU A 171 22.83 -4.55 -9.23
C LEU A 171 24.35 -4.33 -9.21
N ASP A 172 24.88 -3.95 -8.05
CA ASP A 172 26.33 -3.81 -7.89
C ASP A 172 27.01 -5.19 -7.86
N PRO A 173 28.28 -5.33 -8.29
CA PRO A 173 29.00 -6.61 -8.25
C PRO A 173 28.97 -7.28 -6.87
N LYS A 174 29.03 -6.49 -5.78
CA LYS A 174 28.92 -7.00 -4.41
C LYS A 174 27.56 -7.65 -4.13
N GLN A 175 26.49 -7.02 -4.60
CA GLN A 175 25.12 -7.54 -4.43
C GLN A 175 24.93 -8.82 -5.25
N VAL A 176 25.49 -8.88 -6.46
CA VAL A 176 25.46 -10.10 -7.29
C VAL A 176 26.22 -11.24 -6.61
N ILE A 177 27.42 -10.99 -6.09
CA ILE A 177 28.21 -12.00 -5.37
C ILE A 177 27.42 -12.53 -4.17
N GLN A 178 26.81 -11.65 -3.36
CA GLN A 178 26.01 -12.07 -2.22
C GLN A 178 24.85 -12.99 -2.62
N LEU A 179 24.14 -12.65 -3.69
CA LEU A 179 23.06 -13.50 -4.19
C LEU A 179 23.54 -14.88 -4.67
N ILE A 180 24.76 -14.98 -5.18
CA ILE A 180 25.39 -16.25 -5.57
C ILE A 180 25.76 -17.07 -4.32
N GLU A 181 26.43 -16.43 -3.35
CA GLU A 181 26.89 -17.08 -2.11
C GLU A 181 25.72 -17.66 -1.29
N GLU A 182 24.58 -16.98 -1.26
CA GLU A 182 23.38 -17.43 -0.53
C GLU A 182 22.47 -18.37 -1.34
N ASP A 183 22.92 -18.84 -2.51
CA ASP A 183 22.16 -19.70 -3.45
C ASP A 183 20.77 -19.11 -3.81
N ARG A 184 20.70 -17.78 -3.91
CA ARG A 184 19.46 -17.04 -4.22
C ARG A 184 19.36 -16.63 -5.69
N LEU A 185 20.45 -16.70 -6.45
CA LEU A 185 20.47 -16.64 -7.91
C LEU A 185 20.27 -18.03 -8.53
N SER A 186 19.21 -18.73 -8.12
CA SER A 186 18.79 -19.92 -8.88
C SER A 186 18.53 -19.51 -10.32
N ARG A 187 19.07 -20.27 -11.28
CA ARG A 187 19.00 -19.96 -12.72
C ARG A 187 17.58 -19.72 -13.25
N HIS A 188 16.57 -20.26 -12.56
CA HIS A 188 15.16 -20.13 -12.89
C HIS A 188 14.37 -19.29 -11.86
N GLY A 189 15.05 -18.74 -10.86
CA GLY A 189 14.46 -17.88 -9.84
C GLY A 189 14.13 -16.51 -10.39
N LYS A 190 13.06 -15.89 -9.88
CA LYS A 190 12.58 -14.58 -10.35
C LYS A 190 13.61 -13.47 -10.18
N ILE A 191 14.46 -13.53 -9.16
CA ILE A 191 15.57 -12.59 -8.96
C ILE A 191 16.57 -12.69 -10.12
N ALA A 192 17.00 -13.92 -10.46
CA ALA A 192 17.94 -14.14 -11.56
C ALA A 192 17.35 -13.70 -12.90
N ILE A 193 16.09 -14.02 -13.16
CA ILE A 193 15.38 -13.60 -14.36
C ILE A 193 15.34 -12.07 -14.45
N ALA A 194 14.96 -11.37 -13.38
CA ALA A 194 14.93 -9.91 -13.34
C ALA A 194 16.33 -9.32 -13.57
N HIS A 195 17.35 -9.83 -12.86
CA HIS A 195 18.73 -9.39 -13.00
C HIS A 195 19.27 -9.57 -14.44
N TYR A 196 19.17 -10.77 -15.02
CA TYR A 196 19.68 -11.04 -16.36
C TYR A 196 18.92 -10.27 -17.44
N ARG A 197 17.62 -10.04 -17.25
CA ARG A 197 16.83 -9.17 -18.14
C ARG A 197 17.39 -7.75 -18.14
N LEU A 198 17.70 -7.17 -16.97
CA LEU A 198 18.28 -5.84 -16.86
C LEU A 198 19.67 -5.76 -17.48
N GLU A 199 20.53 -6.76 -17.25
CA GLU A 199 21.85 -6.86 -17.89
C GLU A 199 21.72 -6.85 -19.42
N ALA A 200 20.83 -7.69 -19.97
CA ALA A 200 20.59 -7.76 -21.41
C ALA A 200 20.12 -6.41 -21.99
N MET A 201 19.20 -5.73 -21.31
CA MET A 201 18.73 -4.40 -21.70
C MET A 201 19.85 -3.36 -21.69
N PHE A 202 20.72 -3.40 -20.68
CA PHE A 202 21.86 -2.48 -20.58
C PHE A 202 22.87 -2.72 -21.71
N TYR A 203 23.25 -3.98 -21.95
CA TYR A 203 24.15 -4.33 -23.05
C TYR A 203 23.57 -3.98 -24.42
N GLU A 204 22.26 -4.18 -24.63
CA GLU A 204 21.62 -3.79 -25.89
C GLU A 204 21.65 -2.26 -26.09
N LYS A 205 21.44 -1.49 -25.03
CA LYS A 205 21.53 -0.02 -25.07
C LYS A 205 22.94 0.45 -25.36
N GLU A 206 23.95 -0.13 -24.73
CA GLU A 206 25.36 0.18 -25.01
C GLU A 206 25.77 -0.21 -26.43
N TYR A 207 25.32 -1.37 -26.91
CA TYR A 207 25.55 -1.83 -28.27
C TYR A 207 24.96 -0.86 -29.32
N LYS A 208 23.72 -0.41 -29.11
CA LYS A 208 23.08 0.61 -29.97
C LYS A 208 23.82 1.95 -29.90
N GLY A 209 24.25 2.37 -28.70
CA GLY A 209 24.94 3.64 -28.48
C GLY A 209 26.35 3.71 -29.06
N THR A 210 27.07 2.58 -29.07
CA THR A 210 28.44 2.46 -29.61
C THR A 210 28.47 2.21 -31.12
N GLY A 211 27.31 2.06 -31.77
CA GLY A 211 27.22 1.84 -33.21
C GLY A 211 28.02 0.63 -33.69
N ASN A 212 28.00 -0.46 -32.92
CA ASN A 212 28.78 -1.69 -33.13
C ASN A 212 30.31 -1.53 -33.05
N ARG A 213 30.82 -0.44 -32.44
CA ARG A 213 32.26 -0.22 -32.24
C ARG A 213 32.71 -0.67 -30.85
N TRP A 214 32.57 -1.96 -30.55
CA TRP A 214 33.23 -2.52 -29.37
C TRP A 214 34.68 -2.89 -29.71
N ASN A 215 35.64 -2.10 -29.23
CA ASN A 215 37.01 -2.56 -29.09
C ASN A 215 37.04 -3.50 -27.88
N LEU A 216 36.88 -4.80 -28.10
CA LEU A 216 37.25 -5.80 -27.10
C LEU A 216 38.72 -5.55 -26.74
N PRO A 217 39.08 -5.26 -25.47
CA PRO A 217 40.47 -5.29 -25.06
C PRO A 217 40.90 -6.75 -25.22
N THR A 218 41.55 -7.06 -26.35
CA THR A 218 42.21 -8.34 -26.49
C THR A 218 43.24 -8.37 -25.38
N ALA A 219 43.13 -9.33 -24.47
CA ALA A 219 44.21 -9.70 -23.58
C ALA A 219 45.42 -10.09 -24.42
N ARG A 220 46.21 -9.11 -24.87
CA ARG A 220 47.57 -9.34 -25.30
C ARG A 220 48.37 -9.50 -24.02
N ALA A 221 48.60 -10.76 -23.71
CA ALA A 221 49.57 -11.23 -22.74
C ALA A 221 50.80 -10.31 -22.76
N SER A 222 51.13 -9.79 -21.59
CA SER A 222 52.48 -9.35 -21.28
C SER A 222 53.39 -10.56 -21.49
N VAL A 223 54.16 -10.56 -22.58
CA VAL A 223 55.36 -11.38 -22.70
C VAL A 223 56.50 -10.39 -22.90
N GLN A 224 57.53 -10.63 -22.09
CA GLN A 224 58.69 -9.80 -21.74
C GLN A 224 59.37 -9.08 -22.90
#